data_AF-A0A2J0ML51-F1
#
_entry.id   AF-A0A2J0ML51-F1
#
_cell.length_a   1.000
_cell.length_b   1.000
_cell.length_c   1.000
_cell.angle_alpha   90.00
_cell.angle_beta   90.00
_cell.angle_gamma   90.00
#
_symmetry.space_group_name_H-M   'P 1'
#
loop_
_entity.id
_entity.type
_entity.pdbx_description
1 polymer ?
#
loop_
_entity_poly.entity_id
_entity_poly.type
_entity_poly.pdbx_seq_one_letter_code
_entity_poly.pdbx_strand_id
1 'polypeptide(L)'
;MNKRWTFQDRTKEEQESVKFSEFFIISVIGLVINGLVLTGITTYIPALFGLSAVLWANIAKLMATGFSLIWNFIGYKFFVFKS
;
A
#
# COMPACT_ATOMS: atom_id res chain seq x y z
N MET A 1 -29.94 25.83 16.30
CA MET A 1 -30.23 25.16 15.02
C MET A 1 -29.85 26.01 13.78
N ASN A 2 -28.79 26.83 13.80
CA ASN A 2 -28.41 27.60 12.59
C ASN A 2 -26.89 27.72 12.35
N LYS A 3 -26.10 26.77 12.89
CA LYS A 3 -24.63 26.83 12.81
C LYS A 3 -24.00 25.81 11.86
N ARG A 4 -24.81 25.06 11.10
CA ARG A 4 -24.34 24.11 10.07
C ARG A 4 -24.45 24.64 8.63
N TRP A 5 -24.92 25.89 8.46
CA TRP A 5 -25.15 26.48 7.14
C TRP A 5 -24.15 27.60 6.78
N THR A 6 -23.70 28.39 7.75
CA THR A 6 -22.91 29.61 7.46
C THR A 6 -21.40 29.38 7.34
N PHE A 7 -20.86 28.33 7.96
CA PHE A 7 -19.45 27.94 7.82
C PHE A 7 -19.41 26.50 7.33
N GLN A 8 -19.52 26.37 6.01
CA GLN A 8 -19.12 25.17 5.33
C GLN A 8 -17.63 25.01 5.63
N ASP A 9 -17.28 24.06 6.50
CA ASP A 9 -15.89 23.63 6.76
C ASP A 9 -15.35 22.96 5.47
N ARG A 10 -15.30 23.71 4.36
CA ARG A 10 -14.73 23.24 3.08
C ARG A 10 -13.29 22.78 3.29
N THR A 11 -12.59 23.42 4.21
CA THR A 11 -11.23 23.06 4.61
C THR A 11 -11.12 21.65 5.18
N LYS A 12 -12.12 21.14 5.91
CA LYS A 12 -12.06 19.78 6.48
C LYS A 12 -12.44 18.71 5.45
N GLU A 13 -13.50 18.93 4.67
CA GLU A 13 -13.90 18.00 3.60
C GLU A 13 -12.87 17.92 2.46
N GLU A 14 -12.28 19.06 2.07
CA GLU A 14 -11.20 19.10 1.06
C GLU A 14 -9.93 18.42 1.60
N GLN A 15 -9.55 18.66 2.86
CA GLN A 15 -8.41 17.96 3.47
C GLN A 15 -8.63 16.46 3.65
N GLU A 16 -9.85 16.01 3.99
CA GLU A 16 -10.18 14.59 4.03
C GLU A 16 -10.11 13.93 2.65
N SER A 17 -10.64 14.61 1.62
CA SER A 17 -10.62 14.11 0.24
C SER A 17 -9.19 13.99 -0.32
N VAL A 18 -8.32 14.94 -0.01
CA VAL A 18 -6.90 14.91 -0.37
C VAL A 18 -6.19 13.75 0.34
N LYS A 19 -6.36 13.60 1.66
CA LYS A 19 -5.77 12.50 2.42
C LYS A 19 -6.27 11.13 1.97
N PHE A 20 -7.54 11.00 1.61
CA PHE A 20 -8.08 9.78 1.04
C PHE A 20 -7.44 9.44 -0.31
N SER A 21 -7.27 10.45 -1.18
CA SER A 21 -6.63 10.27 -2.49
C SER A 21 -5.16 9.85 -2.35
N GLU A 22 -4.41 10.48 -1.43
CA GLU A 22 -3.04 10.09 -1.12
C GLU A 22 -2.96 8.66 -0.56
N PHE A 23 -3.84 8.32 0.38
CA PHE A 23 -3.94 6.96 0.92
C PHE A 23 -4.24 5.93 -0.18
N PHE A 24 -5.18 6.24 -1.06
CA PHE A 24 -5.57 5.38 -2.17
C PHE A 24 -4.41 5.16 -3.14
N ILE A 25 -3.69 6.23 -3.53
CA ILE A 25 -2.53 6.13 -4.44
C ILE A 25 -1.44 5.26 -3.83
N ILE A 26 -1.09 5.49 -2.56
CA ILE A 26 -0.05 4.69 -1.88
C ILE A 26 -0.47 3.23 -1.77
N SER A 27 -1.74 2.97 -1.46
CA SER A 27 -2.31 1.62 -1.40
C SER A 27 -2.23 0.90 -2.75
N VAL A 28 -2.59 1.58 -3.85
CA VAL A 28 -2.52 1.02 -5.20
C VAL A 28 -1.07 0.69 -5.56
N ILE A 29 -0.12 1.59 -5.27
CA ILE A 29 1.30 1.31 -5.50
C ILE A 29 1.77 0.13 -4.64
N GLY A 30 1.32 0.05 -3.38
CA GLY A 30 1.61 -1.07 -2.49
C GLY A 30 1.11 -2.41 -3.02
N LEU A 31 -0.06 -2.44 -3.65
CA LEU A 31 -0.59 -3.63 -4.33
C LEU A 31 0.25 -4.01 -5.56
N VAL A 32 0.65 -3.03 -6.37
CA VAL A 32 1.51 -3.27 -7.53
C VAL A 32 2.87 -3.83 -7.09
N ILE A 33 3.49 -3.26 -6.06
CA ILE A 33 4.74 -3.76 -5.48
C ILE A 33 4.57 -5.20 -4.99
N ASN A 34 3.47 -5.51 -4.30
CA ASN A 34 3.20 -6.87 -3.84
C ASN A 34 3.17 -7.86 -5.01
N GLY A 35 2.43 -7.54 -6.07
CA GLY A 35 2.34 -8.37 -7.28
C GLY A 35 3.69 -8.53 -7.97
N LEU A 36 4.44 -7.44 -8.14
CA LEU A 36 5.75 -7.46 -8.79
C LEU A 36 6.78 -8.30 -8.01
N VAL A 37 6.81 -8.19 -6.68
CA VAL A 37 7.71 -8.99 -5.84
C VAL A 37 7.32 -10.46 -5.92
N LEU A 38 6.02 -10.77 -5.82
CA LEU A 38 5.52 -12.14 -5.91
C LEU A 38 5.91 -12.78 -7.24
N THR A 39 5.52 -12.17 -8.36
CA THR A 39 5.84 -12.65 -9.71
C THR A 39 7.35 -12.68 -9.92
N GLY A 40 8.07 -11.67 -9.45
CA GLY A 40 9.53 -11.59 -9.52
C GLY A 40 10.20 -12.83 -8.91
N ILE A 41 9.80 -13.19 -7.69
CA ILE A 41 10.33 -14.35 -6.99
C ILE A 41 9.86 -15.65 -7.66
N THR A 42 8.57 -15.82 -7.95
CA THR A 42 8.07 -17.11 -8.44
C THR A 42 8.43 -17.41 -9.89
N THR A 43 8.67 -16.38 -10.71
CA THR A 43 8.95 -16.54 -12.15
C THR A 43 10.45 -16.59 -12.45
N TYR A 44 11.26 -15.76 -11.78
CA TYR A 44 12.68 -15.65 -12.10
C TYR A 44 13.59 -16.37 -11.10
N ILE A 45 13.10 -16.70 -9.91
CA ILE A 45 13.88 -17.41 -8.89
C ILE A 45 13.34 -18.84 -8.76
N PRO A 46 14.11 -19.86 -9.16
CA PRO A 46 13.70 -21.24 -8.96
C PRO A 46 13.58 -21.55 -7.46
N ALA A 47 12.71 -22.49 -7.13
CA ALA A 47 12.52 -22.91 -5.74
C ALA A 47 13.87 -23.34 -5.12
N LEU A 48 14.28 -22.63 -4.08
CA LEU A 48 15.54 -22.89 -3.39
C LEU A 48 15.40 -24.10 -2.46
N PHE A 49 16.52 -24.73 -2.09
CA PHE A 49 16.58 -25.78 -1.07
C PHE A 49 15.70 -27.01 -1.31
N GLY A 50 15.34 -27.29 -2.57
CA GLY A 50 14.46 -28.42 -2.90
C GLY A 50 13.01 -28.25 -2.41
N LEU A 51 12.60 -27.02 -2.12
CA LEU A 51 11.23 -26.71 -1.69
C LEU A 51 10.22 -27.04 -2.79
N SER A 52 9.03 -27.49 -2.39
CA SER A 52 7.91 -27.65 -3.32
C SER A 52 7.47 -26.30 -3.88
N ALA A 53 6.92 -26.30 -5.10
CA ALA A 53 6.43 -25.08 -5.74
C ALA A 53 5.39 -24.33 -4.88
N VAL A 54 4.54 -25.07 -4.17
CA VAL A 54 3.53 -24.49 -3.27
C VAL A 54 4.18 -23.78 -2.08
N LEU A 55 5.18 -24.40 -1.45
CA LEU A 55 5.86 -23.80 -0.31
C LEU A 55 6.70 -22.59 -0.73
N TRP A 56 7.37 -22.66 -1.89
CA TRP A 56 8.09 -21.53 -2.47
C TRP A 56 7.16 -20.34 -2.75
N ALA A 57 6.00 -20.59 -3.35
CA ALA A 57 5.00 -19.55 -3.59
C ALA A 57 4.50 -18.89 -2.30
N ASN A 58 4.34 -19.65 -1.20
CA ASN A 58 3.96 -19.08 0.09
C ASN A 58 5.06 -18.21 0.70
N ILE A 59 6.33 -18.60 0.59
CA ILE A 59 7.47 -17.78 1.02
C ILE A 59 7.51 -16.49 0.18
N ALA A 60 7.35 -16.59 -1.14
CA ALA A 60 7.28 -15.45 -2.03
C ALA A 60 6.14 -14.48 -1.64
N LYS A 61 4.95 -15.01 -1.31
CA LYS A 61 3.81 -14.20 -0.81
C LYS A 61 4.12 -13.49 0.50
N LEU A 62 4.78 -14.16 1.45
CA LEU A 62 5.19 -13.56 2.72
C LEU A 62 6.16 -12.40 2.48
N MET A 63 7.18 -12.62 1.63
CA MET A 63 8.15 -11.59 1.28
C MET A 63 7.48 -10.41 0.58
N ALA A 64 6.64 -10.66 -0.44
CA ALA A 64 5.88 -9.63 -1.14
C ALA A 64 5.01 -8.80 -0.20
N THR A 65 4.38 -9.45 0.79
CA THR A 65 3.56 -8.77 1.81
C THR A 65 4.43 -7.91 2.72
N GLY A 66 5.60 -8.42 3.16
CA GLY A 66 6.56 -7.64 3.92
C GLY A 66 7.04 -6.38 3.18
N PHE A 67 7.44 -6.51 1.92
CA PHE A 67 7.84 -5.37 1.09
C PHE A 67 6.70 -4.36 0.89
N SER A 68 5.48 -4.84 0.63
CA SER A 68 4.30 -3.98 0.50
C SER A 68 3.98 -3.22 1.80
N LEU A 69 4.15 -3.85 2.96
CA LEU A 69 3.98 -3.19 4.25
C LEU A 69 5.04 -2.11 4.51
N ILE A 70 6.31 -2.38 4.18
CA ILE A 70 7.39 -1.39 4.29
C ILE A 70 7.07 -0.20 3.38
N TRP A 71 6.62 -0.45 2.15
CA TRP A 71 6.21 0.61 1.22
C TRP A 71 5.04 1.41 1.77
N ASN A 72 3.98 0.76 2.25
CA ASN A 72 2.82 1.44 2.82
C ASN A 72 3.25 2.35 3.99
N PHE A 73 4.09 1.83 4.90
CA PHE A 73 4.57 2.62 6.04
C PHE A 73 5.39 3.85 5.60
N ILE A 74 6.37 3.66 4.71
CA ILE A 74 7.22 4.75 4.20
C ILE A 74 6.37 5.75 3.40
N GLY A 75 5.52 5.25 2.51
CA GLY A 75 4.59 6.04 1.69
C GLY A 75 3.72 6.94 2.57
N TYR A 76 3.03 6.37 3.54
CA TYR A 76 2.20 7.17 4.45
C TYR A 76 3.03 8.16 5.27
N LYS A 77 4.17 7.71 5.83
CA LYS A 77 5.05 8.55 6.65
C LYS A 77 5.59 9.77 5.90
N PHE A 78 6.01 9.61 4.66
CA PHE A 78 6.71 10.66 3.92
C PHE A 78 5.82 11.49 2.99
N PHE A 79 4.70 10.92 2.50
CA PHE A 79 3.81 11.61 1.58
C PHE A 79 2.53 12.11 2.25
N VAL A 80 1.91 11.35 3.16
CA VAL A 80 0.64 11.76 3.82
C VAL A 80 0.89 12.61 5.06
N PHE A 81 1.85 12.23 5.92
CA PHE A 81 2.07 12.93 7.19
C PHE A 81 2.96 14.19 7.07
N LYS A 82 3.40 14.54 5.85
CA LYS A 82 4.20 15.74 5.58
C LYS A 82 3.38 16.89 4.99
N SER A 83 2.09 16.67 4.70
CA SER A 83 1.10 17.67 4.24
C SER A 83 0.13 18.08 5.35
#